data_AF-A0AAU0SCS2-F1
#
_entry.id   AF-A0AAU0SCS2-F1
#
_cell.length_a   1.000
_cell.length_b   1.000
_cell.length_c   1.000
_cell.angle_alpha   90.00
_cell.angle_beta   90.00
_cell.angle_gamma   90.00
#
_symmetry.space_group_name_H-M   'P 1'
#
loop_
_entity.id
_entity.type
_entity.pdbx_description
1 polymer ?
#
loop_
_entity_poly.entity_id
_entity_poly.type
_entity_poly.pdbx_seq_one_letter_code
_entity_poly.pdbx_strand_id
1 'polypeptide(L)' 'MPELTLIEIEQLAGATVSGDIAMAAAGGWAGTVTGAAIGGLLGAAIGFAVGVAISVGYALSGGTFGRA' A
#
# COMPACT_ATOMS: atom_id res chain seq x y z
N MET A 1 27.21 15.78 -6.73
CA MET A 1 25.95 15.08 -7.03
C MET A 1 24.98 16.18 -7.43
N PRO A 2 24.35 16.15 -8.61
CA PRO A 2 23.36 17.16 -8.96
C PRO A 2 22.23 17.09 -7.93
N GLU A 3 21.89 18.25 -7.37
CA GLU A 3 20.81 18.41 -6.41
C GLU A 3 19.48 18.51 -7.16
N LEU A 4 18.48 17.79 -6.65
CA LEU A 4 17.14 17.79 -7.22
C LEU A 4 16.54 19.19 -7.04
N THR A 5 15.95 19.70 -8.11
CA THR A 5 15.15 20.91 -8.06
C THR A 5 13.90 20.68 -7.21
N LEU A 6 13.32 21.75 -6.67
CA LEU A 6 12.11 21.68 -5.84
C LEU A 6 10.98 20.88 -6.53
N ILE A 7 10.84 21.05 -7.85
CA ILE A 7 9.79 20.40 -8.63
C ILE A 7 10.02 18.89 -8.76
N GLU A 8 11.27 18.45 -8.85
CA GLU A 8 11.62 17.03 -8.90
C GLU A 8 11.41 16.37 -7.53
N ILE A 9 11.61 17.10 -6.44
CA ILE A 9 11.31 16.63 -5.08
C ILE A 9 9.80 16.42 -4.90
N GLU A 10 8.96 17.36 -5.36
CA GLU A 10 7.50 17.22 -5.29
C GLU A 10 6.99 16.04 -6.14
N GLN A 11 7.55 15.86 -7.33
CA GLN A 11 7.23 14.72 -8.19
C GLN A 11 7.65 13.39 -7.55
N LEU A 12 8.83 13.33 -6.93
CA LEU A 12 9.32 12.13 -6.23
C LEU A 12 8.43 11.80 -5.02
N ALA A 13 8.03 12.81 -4.26
CA ALA A 13 7.10 12.64 -3.13
C ALA A 13 5.75 12.10 -3.63
N GLY A 14 5.16 12.70 -4.67
CA GLY A 14 3.91 12.22 -5.28
C GLY A 14 4.00 10.81 -5.87
N ALA A 15 5.13 10.48 -6.50
CA ALA A 15 5.40 9.14 -7.02
C ALA A 15 5.49 8.10 -5.90
N THR A 16 6.09 8.45 -4.77
CA THR A 16 6.19 7.52 -3.63
C THR A 16 4.83 7.30 -2.98
N VAL A 17 4.03 8.36 -2.81
CA VAL A 17 2.65 8.27 -2.30
C VAL A 17 1.78 7.40 -3.20
N SER A 18 1.84 7.60 -4.52
CA SER A 18 1.08 6.76 -5.46
C SER A 18 1.56 5.31 -5.48
N GLY A 19 2.87 5.07 -5.31
CA GLY A 19 3.44 3.73 -5.14
C GLY A 19 2.93 3.00 -3.89
N ASP A 20 2.82 3.71 -2.77
CA ASP A 20 2.30 3.14 -1.52
C ASP A 20 0.83 2.74 -1.65
N ILE A 21 0.01 3.57 -2.30
CA ILE A 21 -1.40 3.27 -2.59
C ILE A 21 -1.51 2.07 -3.53
N ALA A 22 -0.68 2.01 -4.57
CA ALA A 22 -0.67 0.89 -5.51
C ALA A 22 -0.29 -0.42 -4.82
N MET A 23 0.71 -0.40 -3.92
CA MET A 23 1.10 -1.57 -3.14
C MET A 23 0.03 -2.00 -2.14
N ALA A 24 -0.67 -1.05 -1.51
CA ALA A 24 -1.81 -1.33 -0.65
C ALA A 24 -2.94 -2.04 -1.40
N ALA A 25 -3.33 -1.51 -2.57
CA ALA A 25 -4.36 -2.10 -3.41
C ALA A 25 -3.96 -3.50 -3.90
N ALA A 26 -2.70 -3.66 -4.34
CA ALA A 26 -2.16 -4.94 -4.76
C ALA A 26 -2.16 -5.97 -3.61
N GLY A 27 -1.76 -5.55 -2.41
CA GLY A 27 -1.77 -6.39 -1.21
C GLY A 27 -3.18 -6.85 -0.82
N GLY A 28 -4.17 -5.95 -0.89
CA GLY A 28 -5.58 -6.28 -0.67
C GLY A 28 -6.11 -7.36 -1.64
N TRP A 29 -5.83 -7.21 -2.93
CA TRP A 29 -6.22 -8.19 -3.95
C TRP A 29 -5.46 -9.51 -3.80
N ALA A 30 -4.15 -9.47 -3.55
CA ALA A 30 -3.35 -10.66 -3.33
C ALA A 30 -3.82 -11.46 -2.10
N GLY A 31 -4.16 -10.75 -1.01
CA GLY A 31 -4.77 -11.33 0.17
C GLY A 31 -6.11 -11.99 -0.15
N THR A 32 -6.97 -11.32 -0.91
CA THR A 32 -8.26 -11.86 -1.35
C THR A 32 -8.12 -13.15 -2.15
N VAL A 33 -7.23 -13.17 -3.16
CA VAL A 33 -7.02 -14.34 -4.02
C VAL A 33 -6.43 -15.50 -3.23
N THR A 34 -5.40 -15.23 -2.41
CA THR A 34 -4.75 -16.26 -1.60
C THR A 34 -5.72 -16.82 -0.56
N GLY A 35 -6.49 -15.96 0.08
CA GLY A 35 -7.53 -16.34 1.02
C GLY A 35 -8.62 -17.18 0.36
N ALA A 36 -9.06 -16.79 -0.85
CA ALA A 36 -10.04 -17.56 -1.63
C ALA A 36 -9.56 -18.97 -1.95
N ALA A 37 -8.29 -19.11 -2.32
CA ALA A 37 -7.69 -20.40 -2.65
C ALA A 37 -7.63 -21.36 -1.46
N ILE A 38 -7.43 -20.84 -0.25
CA ILE A 38 -7.29 -21.66 0.97
C ILE A 38 -8.66 -21.94 1.62
N GLY A 39 -9.54 -20.95 1.69
CA GLY A 39 -10.76 -20.99 2.51
C GLY A 39 -12.05 -20.62 1.79
N GLY A 40 -12.04 -20.56 0.45
CA GLY A 40 -13.21 -20.16 -0.33
C GLY A 40 -13.64 -18.72 0.00
N LEU A 41 -14.95 -18.45 -0.03
CA LEU A 41 -15.48 -17.09 0.13
C LEU A 41 -15.09 -16.43 1.46
N LEU A 42 -15.09 -17.20 2.56
CA LEU A 42 -14.69 -16.72 3.89
C LEU A 42 -13.20 -16.41 3.94
N GLY A 43 -12.37 -17.28 3.35
CA GLY A 43 -10.95 -17.03 3.22
C GLY A 43 -10.66 -15.77 2.40
N ALA A 44 -11.42 -15.52 1.32
CA ALA A 44 -11.30 -14.32 0.51
C ALA A 44 -11.58 -13.04 1.31
N ALA A 45 -12.65 -13.03 2.11
CA ALA A 45 -13.02 -11.91 2.96
C ALA A 45 -11.96 -11.62 4.04
N ILE A 46 -11.44 -12.67 4.69
CA ILE A 46 -10.36 -12.54 5.69
C ILE A 46 -9.09 -12.03 5.03
N GLY A 47 -8.71 -12.59 3.89
CA GLY A 47 -7.53 -12.19 3.13
C GLY A 47 -7.59 -10.73 2.67
N PHE A 48 -8.76 -10.27 2.21
CA PHE A 48 -8.99 -8.85 1.91
C PHE A 48 -8.84 -7.98 3.16
N ALA A 49 -9.51 -8.35 4.27
CA ALA A 49 -9.47 -7.59 5.50
C ALA A 49 -8.04 -7.45 6.06
N VAL A 50 -7.25 -8.53 6.01
CA VAL A 50 -5.83 -8.52 6.42
C VAL A 50 -5.00 -7.61 5.49
N GLY A 51 -5.18 -7.72 4.17
CA GLY A 51 -4.46 -6.86 3.21
C GLY A 51 -4.77 -5.38 3.40
N VAL A 52 -6.03 -5.04 3.65
CA VAL A 52 -6.45 -3.66 3.99
C VAL A 52 -5.87 -3.22 5.33
N ALA A 53 -5.92 -4.07 6.37
CA ALA A 53 -5.38 -3.74 7.69
C ALA A 53 -3.86 -3.50 7.66
N ILE A 54 -3.11 -4.28 6.88
CA ILE A 54 -1.67 -4.07 6.67
C ILE A 54 -1.42 -2.73 5.96
N SER A 55 -2.24 -2.40 4.95
CA SER A 55 -2.14 -1.14 4.21
C SER A 55 -2.40 0.08 5.09
N VAL A 56 -3.46 0.02 5.91
CA VAL A 56 -3.78 1.06 6.89
C VAL A 56 -2.71 1.14 7.98
N GLY A 57 -2.22 -0.01 8.46
CA GLY A 57 -1.12 -0.08 9.43
C GLY A 57 0.17 0.57 8.90
N TYR A 58 0.51 0.34 7.63
CA TYR A 58 1.64 0.98 6.96
C TYR A 58 1.47 2.50 6.83
N ALA A 59 0.27 2.96 6.47
CA ALA A 59 -0.04 4.39 6.43
C ALA A 59 0.09 5.05 7.81
N LEU A 60 -0.39 4.38 8.87
CA LEU A 60 -0.34 4.86 10.25
C LEU A 60 1.06 4.74 10.90
N SER A 61 1.89 3.77 10.47
CA SER A 61 3.25 3.58 11.01
C SER A 61 4.27 4.61 10.51
N GLY A 62 3.83 5.62 9.75
CA GLY A 62 4.74 6.54 9.08
C GLY A 62 5.35 5.98 7.81
N GLY A 63 4.55 5.22 7.02
CA GLY A 63 4.70 5.23 5.56
C GLY A 63 4.75 6.68 5.03
N THR A 64 4.94 6.92 3.74
CA THR A 64 5.20 8.31 3.27
C THR A 64 4.22 9.39 3.74
N PHE A 65 2.99 9.00 4.11
CA PHE A 65 1.97 9.82 4.78
C PHE A 65 2.32 10.36 6.19
N GLY A 66 3.16 9.71 6.99
CA GLY A 66 3.50 10.12 8.35
C GLY A 66 4.88 10.77 8.51
N ARG A 67 5.58 11.02 7.40
CA ARG A 67 6.86 11.77 7.35
C ARG A 67 6.69 13.23 6.87
N ALA A 68 5.52 13.82 7.09
CA ALA A 68 5.29 15.25 6.92
C ALA A 68 5.71 16.03 8.18
#